data_AF-A0A8T3M1D0-F1
#
_entry.id   AF-A0A8T3M1D0-F1
#
_cell.length_a   1.000
_cell.length_b   1.000
_cell.length_c   1.000
_cell.angle_alpha   90.00
_cell.angle_beta   90.00
_cell.angle_gamma   90.00
#
_symmetry.space_group_name_H-M   'P 1'
#
loop_
_entity.id
_entity.type
_entity.pdbx_description
1 polymer ?
#
loop_
_entity_poly.entity_id
_entity_poly.type
_entity_poly.pdbx_seq_one_letter_code
_entity_poly.pdbx_strand_id
1 'polypeptide(L)'
;MTASSVTTVRGPIPAEELGVTLPHEHIFIDLMREYRGDGLLHDPALASHEAAAFAAAGGGTIVDVTSIGLGRQPTALRAVSEATGVHIVMGTGYYREPYLDRPAVDRRTVDELAEEIVRDIEEGVEGSDVRAGVIGEIACDRWLTSAEERCFRAAARAHRRTGLTITTHAARWPVGLAQLDLLAEEGVDPRRVIIGHA
;
A
#
# COMPACT_ATOMS: atom_id res chain seq x y z
N MET A 1 27.35 5.46 -6.76
CA MET A 1 26.10 5.07 -6.09
C MET A 1 25.01 5.20 -7.14
N THR A 2 24.32 4.13 -7.50
CA THR A 2 23.14 4.24 -8.37
C THR A 2 22.12 5.14 -7.67
N ALA A 3 21.57 6.13 -8.36
CA ALA A 3 20.52 6.95 -7.80
C ALA A 3 19.37 6.04 -7.32
N SER A 4 18.87 6.26 -6.11
CA SER A 4 17.72 5.52 -5.59
C SER A 4 16.49 5.89 -6.42
N SER A 5 15.75 4.91 -6.91
CA SER A 5 14.52 5.12 -7.69
C SER A 5 13.28 4.72 -6.89
N VAL A 6 12.15 5.39 -7.17
CA VAL A 6 10.83 5.07 -6.62
C VAL A 6 9.87 4.76 -7.76
N THR A 7 9.17 3.64 -7.67
CA THR A 7 8.15 3.26 -8.66
C THR A 7 6.86 4.01 -8.39
N THR A 8 6.43 4.84 -9.33
CA THR A 8 5.11 5.49 -9.34
C THR A 8 4.17 4.77 -10.31
N VAL A 9 2.89 5.11 -10.29
CA VAL A 9 1.89 4.59 -11.25
C VAL A 9 2.18 4.96 -12.71
N ARG A 10 3.04 5.97 -12.95
CA ARG A 10 3.53 6.38 -14.29
C ARG A 10 4.89 5.76 -14.64
N GLY A 11 5.47 4.95 -13.76
CA GLY A 11 6.80 4.39 -13.90
C GLY A 11 7.80 4.90 -12.85
N PRO A 12 9.06 4.43 -12.91
CA PRO A 12 10.09 4.80 -11.94
C PRO A 12 10.54 6.25 -12.12
N ILE A 13 10.76 6.95 -11.02
CA ILE A 13 11.37 8.27 -10.95
C ILE A 13 12.58 8.24 -10.01
N PRO A 14 13.57 9.14 -10.17
CA PRO A 14 14.59 9.38 -9.15
C PRO A 14 13.98 9.82 -7.82
N ALA A 15 14.53 9.37 -6.69
CA ALA A 15 13.99 9.70 -5.36
C ALA A 15 14.04 11.22 -5.05
N GLU A 16 15.00 11.95 -5.63
CA GLU A 16 15.10 13.39 -5.53
C GLU A 16 13.92 14.15 -6.17
N GLU A 17 13.16 13.50 -7.06
CA GLU A 17 11.98 14.09 -7.72
C GLU A 17 10.69 13.95 -6.88
N LEU A 18 10.71 13.25 -5.74
CA LEU A 18 9.51 13.05 -4.92
C LEU A 18 8.89 14.37 -4.42
N GLY A 19 9.73 15.38 -4.12
CA GLY A 19 9.28 16.64 -3.53
C GLY A 19 8.57 16.46 -2.17
N VAL A 20 7.66 17.38 -1.85
CA VAL A 20 6.83 17.27 -0.64
C VAL A 20 5.91 16.05 -0.79
N THR A 21 6.02 15.10 0.15
CA THR A 21 5.36 13.79 0.04
C THR A 21 4.37 13.59 1.19
N LEU A 22 3.14 13.17 0.85
CA LEU A 22 2.18 12.61 1.79
C LEU A 22 2.37 11.07 1.81
N PRO A 23 2.91 10.48 2.89
CA PRO A 23 3.38 9.10 2.88
C PRO A 23 2.30 8.05 3.16
N HIS A 24 1.06 8.46 3.47
CA HIS A 24 -0.06 7.58 3.75
C HIS A 24 -1.36 8.30 3.41
N GLU A 25 -1.92 8.02 2.24
CA GLU A 25 -3.19 8.57 1.79
C GLU A 25 -4.04 7.49 1.08
N HIS A 26 -5.29 7.84 0.80
CA HIS A 26 -6.21 7.03 0.00
C HIS A 26 -6.93 7.92 -1.00
N ILE A 27 -6.60 7.79 -2.29
CA ILE A 27 -7.25 8.52 -3.37
C ILE A 27 -8.57 7.83 -3.74
N PHE A 28 -8.56 6.50 -3.72
CA PHE A 28 -9.75 5.66 -3.84
C PHE A 28 -9.72 4.58 -2.77
N ILE A 29 -10.86 4.30 -2.14
CA ILE A 29 -10.95 3.24 -1.13
C ILE A 29 -12.40 2.77 -0.95
N ASP A 30 -12.58 1.48 -0.66
CA ASP A 30 -13.83 0.88 -0.22
C ASP A 30 -13.69 0.30 1.20
N LEU A 31 -14.16 1.08 2.18
CA LEU A 31 -14.28 0.73 3.58
C LEU A 31 -15.70 0.33 4.00
N MET A 32 -16.64 0.15 3.05
CA MET A 32 -18.08 -0.02 3.34
C MET A 32 -18.43 -1.26 4.16
N ARG A 33 -17.48 -2.20 4.31
CA ARG A 33 -17.64 -3.37 5.20
C ARG A 33 -17.78 -2.98 6.66
N GLU A 34 -17.01 -1.98 7.12
CA GLU A 34 -17.06 -1.49 8.51
C GLU A 34 -17.73 -0.10 8.62
N TYR A 35 -17.61 0.76 7.60
CA TYR A 35 -18.10 2.15 7.63
C TYR A 35 -19.18 2.37 6.58
N ARG A 36 -20.40 1.98 6.90
CA ARG A 36 -21.54 2.12 5.98
C ARG A 36 -21.96 3.59 5.88
N GLY A 37 -21.75 4.19 4.72
CA GLY A 37 -22.27 5.52 4.36
C GLY A 37 -21.20 6.44 3.77
N ASP A 38 -20.10 6.60 4.49
CA ASP A 38 -18.98 7.49 4.18
C ASP A 38 -17.66 6.75 3.89
N GLY A 39 -17.64 5.41 4.02
CA GLY A 39 -16.46 4.59 3.78
C GLY A 39 -16.07 4.41 2.31
N LEU A 40 -16.70 5.08 1.34
CA LEU A 40 -16.40 4.89 -0.09
C LEU A 40 -15.88 6.18 -0.72
N LEU A 41 -14.60 6.16 -1.14
CA LEU A 41 -14.00 7.18 -1.99
C LEU A 41 -13.84 6.61 -3.40
N HIS A 42 -14.66 7.08 -4.34
CA HIS A 42 -14.73 6.53 -5.70
C HIS A 42 -15.03 7.57 -6.79
N ASP A 43 -14.87 8.88 -6.49
CA ASP A 43 -15.13 9.96 -7.44
C ASP A 43 -13.79 10.45 -8.06
N PRO A 44 -13.50 10.12 -9.33
CA PRO A 44 -12.24 10.50 -9.97
C PRO A 44 -12.10 12.02 -10.20
N ALA A 45 -13.21 12.73 -10.35
CA ALA A 45 -13.19 14.18 -10.56
C ALA A 45 -12.83 14.90 -9.27
N LEU A 46 -13.43 14.48 -8.15
CA LEU A 46 -13.07 14.99 -6.82
C LEU A 46 -11.64 14.61 -6.44
N ALA A 47 -11.23 13.37 -6.67
CA ALA A 47 -9.86 12.91 -6.45
C ALA A 47 -8.83 13.77 -7.21
N SER A 48 -9.10 14.06 -8.49
CA SER A 48 -8.24 14.93 -9.30
C SER A 48 -8.24 16.38 -8.81
N HIS A 49 -9.38 16.88 -8.33
CA HIS A 49 -9.48 18.22 -7.76
C HIS A 49 -8.61 18.37 -6.51
N GLU A 50 -8.72 17.44 -5.56
CA GLU A 50 -7.94 17.45 -4.32
C GLU A 50 -6.44 17.25 -4.58
N ALA A 51 -6.06 16.34 -5.48
CA ALA A 51 -4.66 16.16 -5.86
C ALA A 51 -4.09 17.41 -6.56
N ALA A 52 -4.87 18.11 -7.39
CA ALA A 52 -4.46 19.39 -7.97
C ALA A 52 -4.32 20.50 -6.92
N ALA A 53 -5.18 20.53 -5.90
CA ALA A 53 -5.04 21.45 -4.78
C ALA A 53 -3.76 21.19 -3.97
N PHE A 54 -3.42 19.92 -3.73
CA PHE A 54 -2.14 19.54 -3.12
C PHE A 54 -0.94 19.99 -3.97
N ALA A 55 -0.97 19.76 -5.28
CA ALA A 55 0.07 20.25 -6.19
C ALA A 55 0.22 21.78 -6.15
N ALA A 56 -0.90 22.51 -6.16
CA ALA A 56 -0.92 23.97 -6.08
C ALA A 56 -0.34 24.52 -4.76
N ALA A 57 -0.42 23.72 -3.68
CA ALA A 57 0.21 24.01 -2.39
C ALA A 57 1.71 23.63 -2.33
N GLY A 58 2.30 23.15 -3.43
CA GLY A 58 3.70 22.72 -3.50
C GLY A 58 3.92 21.21 -3.25
N GLY A 59 2.84 20.43 -3.23
CA GLY A 59 2.89 18.98 -3.13
C GLY A 59 3.53 18.30 -4.35
N GLY A 60 4.35 17.28 -4.11
CA GLY A 60 5.02 16.50 -5.17
C GLY A 60 4.48 15.08 -5.31
N THR A 61 4.36 14.36 -4.19
CA THR A 61 4.02 12.92 -4.21
C THR A 61 2.94 12.56 -3.19
N ILE A 62 2.05 11.66 -3.60
CA ILE A 62 1.09 10.97 -2.73
C ILE A 62 1.44 9.48 -2.73
N VAL A 63 1.54 8.87 -1.55
CA VAL A 63 1.63 7.42 -1.40
C VAL A 63 0.24 6.89 -1.08
N ASP A 64 -0.41 6.30 -2.07
CA ASP A 64 -1.71 5.64 -1.92
C ASP A 64 -1.49 4.24 -1.37
N VAL A 65 -1.83 4.02 -0.09
CA VAL A 65 -1.60 2.75 0.60
C VAL A 65 -2.84 1.84 0.59
N THR A 66 -3.78 2.10 -0.31
CA THR A 66 -4.93 1.21 -0.54
C THR A 66 -4.41 -0.13 -1.03
N SER A 67 -4.63 -1.17 -0.23
CA SER A 67 -4.07 -2.52 -0.44
C SER A 67 -5.15 -3.53 -0.89
N ILE A 68 -4.79 -4.80 -1.07
CA ILE A 68 -5.71 -5.86 -1.51
C ILE A 68 -6.87 -5.97 -0.51
N GLY A 69 -8.09 -5.88 -1.03
CA GLY A 69 -9.34 -5.90 -0.26
C GLY A 69 -9.96 -4.52 -0.03
N LEU A 70 -9.21 -3.44 -0.27
CA LEU A 70 -9.65 -2.05 -0.07
C LEU A 70 -10.12 -1.32 -1.33
N GLY A 71 -10.25 -2.00 -2.46
CA GLY A 71 -10.78 -1.40 -3.70
C GLY A 71 -9.76 -0.55 -4.45
N ARG A 72 -8.54 -1.07 -4.64
CA ARG A 72 -7.47 -0.44 -5.44
C ARG A 72 -7.94 -0.13 -6.86
N GLN A 73 -7.44 0.96 -7.43
CA GLN A 73 -7.78 1.37 -8.80
C GLN A 73 -6.55 1.82 -9.59
N PRO A 74 -5.69 0.90 -10.06
CA PRO A 74 -4.38 1.25 -10.65
C PRO A 74 -4.46 2.23 -11.81
N THR A 75 -5.37 2.01 -12.77
CA THR A 75 -5.53 2.86 -13.95
C THR A 75 -6.15 4.22 -13.61
N ALA A 76 -7.04 4.28 -12.62
CA ALA A 76 -7.61 5.54 -12.15
C ALA A 76 -6.55 6.39 -11.42
N LEU A 77 -5.70 5.76 -10.59
CA LEU A 77 -4.57 6.44 -9.96
C LEU A 77 -3.61 7.01 -11.01
N ARG A 78 -3.30 6.26 -12.07
CA ARG A 78 -2.50 6.78 -13.19
C ARG A 78 -3.15 8.01 -13.83
N ALA A 79 -4.46 7.96 -14.11
CA ALA A 79 -5.17 9.08 -14.70
C ALA A 79 -5.14 10.35 -13.81
N VAL A 80 -5.30 10.20 -12.49
CA VAL A 80 -5.15 11.32 -11.53
C VAL A 80 -3.72 11.88 -11.56
N SER A 81 -2.71 11.01 -11.57
CA SER A 81 -1.30 11.42 -11.64
C SER A 81 -0.98 12.18 -12.93
N GLU A 82 -1.48 11.72 -14.06
CA GLU A 82 -1.33 12.38 -15.37
C GLU A 82 -2.04 13.72 -15.43
N ALA A 83 -3.26 13.82 -14.91
CA ALA A 83 -4.06 15.05 -14.95
C ALA A 83 -3.53 16.17 -14.05
N THR A 84 -2.93 15.81 -12.90
CA THR A 84 -2.53 16.77 -11.87
C THR A 84 -1.02 17.04 -11.81
N GLY A 85 -0.22 16.16 -12.41
CA GLY A 85 1.24 16.21 -12.32
C GLY A 85 1.80 15.53 -11.06
N VAL A 86 0.98 15.32 -10.02
CA VAL A 86 1.37 14.67 -8.76
C VAL A 86 1.87 13.25 -9.02
N HIS A 87 3.02 12.89 -8.46
CA HIS A 87 3.48 11.51 -8.47
C HIS A 87 2.63 10.68 -7.51
N ILE A 88 2.15 9.53 -7.95
CA ILE A 88 1.40 8.61 -7.08
C ILE A 88 2.17 7.30 -6.96
N VAL A 89 2.51 6.91 -5.73
CA VAL A 89 3.10 5.61 -5.40
C VAL A 89 1.97 4.72 -4.90
N MET A 90 1.73 3.60 -5.57
CA MET A 90 0.63 2.69 -5.22
C MET A 90 1.11 1.56 -4.30
N GLY A 91 0.26 1.21 -3.32
CA GLY A 91 0.42 0.10 -2.41
C GLY A 91 0.02 -1.28 -2.97
N THR A 92 0.51 -2.31 -2.30
CA THR A 92 0.12 -3.72 -2.47
C THR A 92 0.09 -4.42 -1.10
N GLY A 93 -0.06 -5.73 -1.05
CA GLY A 93 -0.22 -6.48 0.18
C GLY A 93 -1.68 -6.56 0.63
N TYR A 94 -1.93 -7.26 1.71
CA TYR A 94 -3.28 -7.52 2.20
C TYR A 94 -3.58 -6.69 3.45
N TYR A 95 -4.81 -6.18 3.53
CA TYR A 95 -5.28 -5.43 4.69
C TYR A 95 -5.65 -6.36 5.87
N ARG A 96 -6.60 -5.95 6.71
CA ARG A 96 -7.08 -6.67 7.91
C ARG A 96 -8.29 -7.55 7.63
N GLU A 97 -8.57 -8.49 8.54
CA GLU A 97 -9.57 -9.55 8.38
C GLU A 97 -10.92 -9.15 7.75
N PRO A 98 -11.58 -8.03 8.14
CA PRO A 98 -12.88 -7.68 7.57
C PRO A 98 -12.86 -7.54 6.04
N TYR A 99 -11.72 -7.16 5.47
CA TYR A 99 -11.51 -6.87 4.05
C TYR A 99 -10.79 -8.01 3.30
N LEU A 100 -10.33 -9.04 4.00
CA LEU A 100 -9.73 -10.21 3.36
C LEU A 100 -10.79 -11.06 2.66
N ASP A 101 -10.50 -11.49 1.43
CA ASP A 101 -11.17 -12.65 0.85
C ASP A 101 -10.66 -13.91 1.57
N ARG A 102 -11.34 -14.27 2.65
CA ARG A 102 -10.97 -15.40 3.51
C ARG A 102 -10.86 -16.73 2.75
N PRO A 103 -11.85 -17.14 1.93
CA PRO A 103 -11.69 -18.32 1.08
C PRO A 103 -10.43 -18.32 0.21
N ALA A 104 -10.06 -17.19 -0.38
CA ALA A 104 -8.86 -17.09 -1.20
C ALA A 104 -7.58 -17.12 -0.35
N VAL A 105 -7.54 -16.40 0.76
CA VAL A 105 -6.38 -16.39 1.67
C VAL A 105 -6.17 -17.76 2.29
N ASP A 106 -7.20 -18.41 2.82
CA ASP A 106 -7.10 -19.66 3.58
C ASP A 106 -6.67 -20.88 2.73
N ARG A 107 -6.81 -20.81 1.41
CA ARG A 107 -6.39 -21.87 0.48
C ARG A 107 -4.95 -21.74 -0.01
N ARG A 108 -4.28 -20.63 0.28
CA ARG A 108 -2.94 -20.32 -0.23
C ARG A 108 -1.89 -20.42 0.87
N THR A 109 -0.68 -20.82 0.54
CA THR A 109 0.48 -20.74 1.43
C THR A 109 0.94 -19.29 1.59
N VAL A 110 1.76 -19.03 2.61
CA VAL A 110 2.38 -17.69 2.78
C VAL A 110 3.22 -17.29 1.57
N ASP A 111 3.87 -18.25 0.91
CA ASP A 111 4.68 -17.99 -0.29
C ASP A 111 3.81 -17.63 -1.50
N GLU A 112 2.68 -18.31 -1.69
CA GLU A 112 1.72 -17.95 -2.76
C GLU A 112 1.09 -16.56 -2.54
N LEU A 113 0.85 -16.17 -1.28
CA LEU A 113 0.42 -14.81 -0.94
C LEU A 113 1.55 -13.80 -1.23
N ALA A 114 2.79 -14.13 -0.88
CA ALA A 114 3.95 -13.27 -1.17
C ALA A 114 4.19 -13.12 -2.68
N GLU A 115 3.95 -14.17 -3.46
CA GLU A 115 4.04 -14.12 -4.92
C GLU A 115 3.04 -13.16 -5.55
N GLU A 116 1.83 -13.02 -5.00
CA GLU A 116 0.88 -12.00 -5.46
C GLU A 116 1.42 -10.59 -5.24
N ILE A 117 1.99 -10.33 -4.06
CA ILE A 117 2.62 -9.04 -3.74
C ILE A 117 3.80 -8.78 -4.68
N VAL A 118 4.62 -9.79 -4.98
CA VAL A 118 5.76 -9.63 -5.89
C VAL A 118 5.31 -9.40 -7.33
N ARG A 119 4.27 -10.09 -7.81
CA ARG A 119 3.71 -9.82 -9.15
C ARG A 119 3.20 -8.39 -9.28
N ASP A 120 2.50 -7.87 -8.26
CA ASP A 120 2.06 -6.48 -8.24
C ASP A 120 3.23 -5.48 -8.37
N ILE A 121 4.41 -5.85 -7.86
CA ILE A 121 5.62 -5.01 -7.86
C ILE A 121 6.39 -5.14 -9.18
N GLU A 122 6.53 -6.35 -9.72
CA GLU A 122 7.42 -6.64 -10.85
C GLU A 122 6.70 -6.55 -12.20
N GLU A 123 5.44 -6.99 -12.25
CA GLU A 123 4.66 -7.19 -13.48
C GLU A 123 3.55 -6.15 -13.64
N GLY A 124 2.78 -5.91 -12.57
CA GLY A 124 1.66 -4.96 -12.55
C GLY A 124 0.42 -5.50 -11.86
N VAL A 125 -0.57 -4.64 -11.65
CA VAL A 125 -1.76 -4.93 -10.83
C VAL A 125 -3.03 -5.06 -11.67
N GLU A 126 -3.84 -6.08 -11.39
CA GLU A 126 -5.20 -6.27 -11.93
C GLU A 126 -5.30 -6.19 -13.47
N GLY A 127 -4.31 -6.73 -14.17
CA GLY A 127 -4.26 -6.74 -15.65
C GLY A 127 -3.78 -5.43 -16.27
N SER A 128 -3.36 -4.46 -15.46
CA SER A 128 -2.64 -3.26 -15.89
C SER A 128 -1.12 -3.44 -15.79
N ASP A 129 -0.37 -2.55 -16.44
CA ASP A 129 1.09 -2.41 -16.31
C ASP A 129 1.50 -1.45 -15.15
N VAL A 130 0.53 -1.03 -14.31
CA VAL A 130 0.80 -0.22 -13.12
C VAL A 130 1.40 -1.12 -12.06
N ARG A 131 2.63 -0.80 -11.64
CA ARG A 131 3.35 -1.54 -10.60
C ARG A 131 3.26 -0.84 -9.25
N ALA A 132 3.18 -1.63 -8.18
CA ALA A 132 3.24 -1.11 -6.82
C ALA A 132 4.66 -0.62 -6.46
N GLY A 133 4.73 0.44 -5.66
CA GLY A 133 5.98 1.04 -5.19
C GLY A 133 6.20 0.95 -3.67
N VAL A 134 5.22 0.44 -2.93
CA VAL A 134 5.31 0.18 -1.48
C VAL A 134 4.50 -1.07 -1.12
N ILE A 135 4.94 -1.84 -0.12
CA ILE A 135 4.18 -2.97 0.41
C ILE A 135 3.34 -2.47 1.57
N GLY A 136 2.03 -2.38 1.38
CA GLY A 136 1.07 -2.01 2.40
C GLY A 136 -0.06 -1.10 1.89
N GLU A 137 -0.96 -0.71 2.77
CA GLU A 137 -0.86 -0.95 4.22
C GLU A 137 -1.22 -2.40 4.62
N ILE A 138 -0.31 -3.04 5.37
CA ILE A 138 -0.54 -4.35 5.98
C ILE A 138 -1.10 -4.14 7.39
N ALA A 139 -2.20 -4.80 7.73
CA ALA A 139 -2.97 -4.41 8.90
C ALA A 139 -3.27 -5.56 9.87
N CYS A 140 -3.37 -5.22 11.14
CA CYS A 140 -4.08 -6.01 12.14
C CYS A 140 -4.85 -5.10 13.11
N ASP A 141 -5.78 -5.67 13.89
CA ASP A 141 -6.53 -4.92 14.91
C ASP A 141 -5.84 -4.97 16.29
N ARG A 142 -6.65 -4.94 17.35
CA ARG A 142 -6.37 -5.33 18.73
C ARG A 142 -5.47 -6.55 18.92
N TRP A 143 -5.52 -7.54 18.02
CA TRP A 143 -4.65 -8.70 18.04
C TRP A 143 -4.33 -9.13 16.62
N LEU A 144 -3.24 -9.88 16.47
CA LEU A 144 -2.87 -10.51 15.22
C LEU A 144 -3.63 -11.83 15.08
N THR A 145 -4.55 -11.90 14.13
CA THR A 145 -5.22 -13.16 13.79
C THR A 145 -4.30 -14.05 12.95
N SER A 146 -4.62 -15.34 12.83
CA SER A 146 -3.79 -16.27 12.06
C SER A 146 -3.72 -15.93 10.57
N ALA A 147 -4.75 -15.30 10.00
CA ALA A 147 -4.70 -14.83 8.62
C ALA A 147 -3.89 -13.55 8.48
N GLU A 148 -4.07 -12.59 9.38
CA GLU A 148 -3.26 -11.36 9.38
C GLU A 148 -1.78 -11.68 9.59
N GLU A 149 -1.44 -12.60 10.50
CA GLU A 149 -0.06 -13.10 10.66
C GLU A 149 0.51 -13.61 9.33
N ARG A 150 -0.26 -14.44 8.61
CA ARG A 150 0.14 -14.95 7.30
C ARG A 150 0.32 -13.83 6.28
N CYS A 151 -0.52 -12.79 6.31
CA CYS A 151 -0.38 -11.61 5.46
C CYS A 151 0.87 -10.78 5.81
N PHE A 152 1.20 -10.60 7.09
CA PHE A 152 2.45 -9.97 7.54
C PHE A 152 3.68 -10.76 7.10
N ARG A 153 3.67 -12.09 7.29
CA ARG A 153 4.77 -12.95 6.83
C ARG A 153 4.91 -12.92 5.29
N ALA A 154 3.80 -12.87 4.55
CA ALA A 154 3.82 -12.72 3.10
C ALA A 154 4.45 -11.39 2.68
N ALA A 155 4.07 -10.29 3.34
CA ALA A 155 4.66 -8.96 3.11
C ALA A 155 6.16 -8.93 3.42
N ALA A 156 6.60 -9.58 4.51
CA ALA A 156 8.01 -9.71 4.86
C ALA A 156 8.81 -10.48 3.79
N ARG A 157 8.26 -11.59 3.28
CA ARG A 157 8.91 -12.37 2.21
C ARG A 157 8.97 -11.61 0.89
N ALA A 158 7.91 -10.88 0.53
CA ALA A 158 7.91 -10.01 -0.62
C ALA A 158 8.96 -8.89 -0.48
N HIS A 159 9.03 -8.24 0.68
CA HIS A 159 10.07 -7.25 1.01
C HIS A 159 11.48 -7.83 0.81
N ARG A 160 11.74 -9.03 1.32
CA ARG A 160 13.07 -9.66 1.19
C ARG A 160 13.44 -9.99 -0.26
N ARG A 161 12.46 -10.17 -1.14
CA ARG A 161 12.68 -10.42 -2.57
C ARG A 161 12.87 -9.13 -3.37
N THR A 162 12.11 -8.09 -3.06
CA THR A 162 12.03 -6.87 -3.89
C THR A 162 12.78 -5.66 -3.31
N GLY A 163 13.03 -5.67 -2.00
CA GLY A 163 13.63 -4.55 -1.26
C GLY A 163 12.68 -3.37 -0.99
N LEU A 164 11.40 -3.47 -1.38
CA LEU A 164 10.43 -2.38 -1.15
C LEU A 164 10.09 -2.23 0.34
N THR A 165 9.94 -0.98 0.79
CA THR A 165 9.53 -0.63 2.15
C THR A 165 8.15 -1.21 2.47
N ILE A 166 7.97 -1.62 3.73
CA ILE A 166 6.67 -2.06 4.28
C ILE A 166 6.04 -0.90 5.04
N THR A 167 4.77 -0.61 4.79
CA THR A 167 3.94 0.27 5.63
C THR A 167 2.81 -0.54 6.27
N THR A 168 2.54 -0.26 7.53
CA THR A 168 1.60 -1.04 8.36
C THR A 168 0.46 -0.17 8.87
N HIS A 169 -0.64 -0.80 9.29
CA HIS A 169 -1.79 -0.14 9.89
C HIS A 169 -1.88 -0.49 11.38
N ALA A 170 -1.80 0.50 12.27
CA ALA A 170 -2.02 0.34 13.71
C ALA A 170 -3.01 1.38 14.29
N ALA A 171 -4.12 1.66 13.61
CA ALA A 171 -4.99 2.81 13.91
C ALA A 171 -5.66 2.84 15.28
N ARG A 172 -6.03 1.69 15.83
CA ARG A 172 -6.94 1.62 16.98
C ARG A 172 -6.31 1.10 18.27
N TRP A 173 -5.19 0.38 18.15
CA TRP A 173 -4.58 -0.36 19.26
C TRP A 173 -3.05 -0.28 19.17
N PRO A 174 -2.34 -0.38 20.30
CA PRO A 174 -0.88 -0.24 20.35
C PRO A 174 -0.17 -1.52 19.88
N VAL A 175 -0.42 -1.95 18.64
CA VAL A 175 0.11 -3.19 18.06
C VAL A 175 1.37 -3.01 17.24
N GLY A 176 1.83 -1.77 17.02
CA GLY A 176 3.00 -1.48 16.19
C GLY A 176 4.28 -2.23 16.60
N LEU A 177 4.53 -2.42 17.91
CA LEU A 177 5.67 -3.20 18.38
C LEU A 177 5.54 -4.69 18.03
N ALA A 178 4.35 -5.27 18.19
CA ALA A 178 4.10 -6.67 17.84
C ALA A 178 4.21 -6.91 16.33
N GLN A 179 3.79 -5.93 15.51
CA GLN A 179 3.99 -5.94 14.07
C GLN A 179 5.48 -5.91 13.70
N LEU A 180 6.27 -5.07 14.37
CA LEU A 180 7.72 -5.02 14.17
C LEU A 180 8.41 -6.33 14.57
N ASP A 181 8.06 -6.90 15.73
CA ASP A 181 8.62 -8.16 16.20
C ASP A 181 8.38 -9.29 15.17
N LEU A 182 7.14 -9.39 14.65
CA LEU A 182 6.79 -10.37 13.62
C LEU A 182 7.56 -10.17 12.31
N LEU A 183 7.69 -8.92 11.84
CA LEU A 183 8.46 -8.63 10.63
C LEU A 183 9.97 -8.93 10.85
N ALA A 184 10.48 -8.66 12.04
CA ALA A 184 11.86 -8.98 12.42
C ALA A 184 12.12 -10.50 12.47
N GLU A 185 11.16 -11.31 12.91
CA GLU A 185 11.23 -12.78 12.85
C GLU A 185 11.44 -13.31 11.43
N GLU A 186 10.82 -12.67 10.43
CA GLU A 186 11.00 -12.99 9.00
C GLU A 186 12.26 -12.36 8.39
N GLY A 187 13.04 -11.61 9.18
CA GLY A 187 14.31 -11.00 8.78
C GLY A 187 14.18 -9.64 8.11
N VAL A 188 13.10 -8.90 8.33
CA VAL A 188 12.94 -7.52 7.85
C VAL A 188 13.76 -6.57 8.71
N ASP A 189 14.52 -5.68 8.07
CA ASP A 189 15.21 -4.58 8.76
C ASP A 189 14.18 -3.54 9.23
N PRO A 190 14.09 -3.21 10.52
CA PRO A 190 13.11 -2.23 11.02
C PRO A 190 13.24 -0.85 10.38
N ARG A 191 14.41 -0.49 9.83
CA ARG A 191 14.61 0.77 9.06
C ARG A 191 13.83 0.79 7.74
N ARG A 192 13.26 -0.35 7.33
CA ARG A 192 12.43 -0.53 6.12
C ARG A 192 10.94 -0.68 6.45
N VAL A 193 10.55 -0.38 7.68
CA VAL A 193 9.15 -0.48 8.13
C VAL A 193 8.64 0.89 8.58
N ILE A 194 7.46 1.26 8.09
CA ILE A 194 6.68 2.41 8.54
C ILE A 194 5.53 1.88 9.40
N ILE A 195 5.41 2.41 10.61
CA ILE A 195 4.27 2.14 11.49
C ILE A 195 3.20 3.19 11.26
N GLY A 196 2.12 2.82 10.57
CA GLY A 196 1.01 3.72 10.32
C GLY A 196 0.17 3.94 11.58
N HIS A 197 -0.32 5.17 11.73
CA HIS A 197 -1.11 5.61 12.89
C HIS A 197 -0.39 5.51 14.25
N ALA A 198 0.93 5.69 14.28
CA ALA A 198 1.74 5.73 15.49
C ALA A 198 1.50 6.99 16.35
#